data_AF-A0A3D4EI97-F1
#
_entry.id   AF-A0A3D4EI97-F1
#
_cell.length_a   1.000
_cell.length_b   1.000
_cell.length_c   1.000
_cell.angle_alpha   90.00
_cell.angle_beta   90.00
_cell.angle_gamma   90.00
#
_symmetry.space_group_name_H-M   'P 1'
#
loop_
_entity.id
_entity.type
_entity.pdbx_description
1 polymer ?
#
loop_
_entity_poly.entity_id
_entity_poly.type
_entity_poly.pdbx_seq_one_letter_code
_entity_poly.pdbx_strand_id
1 'polypeptide(L)'
;DVIRWHDYYEARPGTGHRVSSGGVNIIFSDSNTHYRGEQNYRTSGEVDPMRIPKDGYFAHQVMWNGWVDTEKHGTHMLGHWNYQPGTQKDFYVVSTGEKVELFINGTSQGFGKKDYSFLFTFENITYEPGSVKAVSYNEQDNVLSTTEKFTAGKPHSIRLKHLEAQLPFKADGADVALFEVEVVDKDGQRCPLDNSKIEFELDGPAIWLGGIADGPDNYIQSKVLPVENGVNRVMIQSTTQAGSIKIKAKASGIKNASIQLDSEAFETQNGLASTLPGADLPSYLDRGPTPKTSSFSWKRKPVFIRSARTANEEDEPYLSYDDNELTEWRNDGQEKTGWITYTLAKEAEVTACVIKLTGWRRKKYPLRILAGDDVLFEGESWQSLGYITIPLKTVKTNEITVQLAGAQTEEDGFNDIVEVDPNKELDLFKDDKAAAAKGQLRIVEIEFYEKL
;
A
#
# COMPACT_ATOMS: atom_id res chain seq x y z
N ASP A 1 2.83 0.32 3.24
CA ASP A 1 1.79 -0.12 2.28
C ASP A 1 2.07 -1.47 1.65
N VAL A 2 3.05 -1.60 0.75
CA VAL A 2 3.30 -2.87 0.01
C VAL A 2 3.39 -4.09 0.92
N ILE A 3 4.19 -4.00 1.99
CA ILE A 3 4.36 -5.08 2.97
C ILE A 3 3.02 -5.42 3.65
N ARG A 4 2.24 -4.41 4.05
CA ARG A 4 0.96 -4.64 4.75
C ARG A 4 -0.10 -5.20 3.81
N TRP A 5 -0.12 -4.77 2.55
CA TRP A 5 -1.01 -5.34 1.54
C TRP A 5 -0.65 -6.80 1.22
N HIS A 6 0.63 -7.15 1.24
CA HIS A 6 1.10 -8.51 0.96
C HIS A 6 0.45 -9.57 1.86
N ASP A 7 0.31 -9.29 3.15
CA ASP A 7 -0.32 -10.19 4.14
C ASP A 7 -1.74 -10.63 3.70
N TYR A 8 -2.46 -9.78 2.96
CA TYR A 8 -3.79 -10.10 2.40
C TYR A 8 -3.68 -10.66 0.97
N TYR A 9 -2.76 -10.13 0.17
CA TYR A 9 -2.57 -10.52 -1.23
C TYR A 9 -2.12 -11.98 -1.39
N GLU A 10 -1.30 -12.51 -0.49
CA GLU A 10 -0.85 -13.90 -0.54
C GLU A 10 -1.97 -14.91 -0.26
N ALA A 11 -3.02 -14.48 0.42
CA ALA A 11 -4.22 -15.26 0.73
C ALA A 11 -5.42 -14.92 -0.19
N ARG A 12 -5.21 -14.31 -1.36
CA ARG A 12 -6.32 -13.93 -2.26
C ARG A 12 -6.93 -15.13 -3.01
N PRO A 13 -8.11 -14.98 -3.65
CA PRO A 13 -8.67 -16.02 -4.51
C PRO A 13 -7.67 -16.55 -5.56
N GLY A 14 -7.63 -17.87 -5.72
CA GLY A 14 -6.65 -18.58 -6.56
C GLY A 14 -5.44 -19.10 -5.80
N THR A 15 -5.21 -18.67 -4.55
CA THR A 15 -4.14 -19.25 -3.72
C THR A 15 -4.65 -20.32 -2.76
N GLY A 16 -5.94 -20.66 -2.73
CA GLY A 16 -6.42 -21.72 -1.85
C GLY A 16 -7.92 -21.76 -1.69
N HIS A 17 -8.39 -22.56 -0.73
CA HIS A 17 -9.79 -22.53 -0.30
C HIS A 17 -10.01 -21.50 0.80
N ARG A 18 -9.03 -21.32 1.70
CA ARG A 18 -9.04 -20.22 2.65
C ARG A 18 -8.48 -18.99 1.98
N VAL A 19 -9.36 -18.02 1.75
CA VAL A 19 -9.04 -16.80 1.02
C VAL A 19 -9.47 -15.58 1.82
N SER A 20 -8.59 -14.59 1.88
CA SER A 20 -8.94 -13.26 2.33
C SER A 20 -9.81 -12.58 1.29
N SER A 21 -10.92 -11.98 1.75
CA SER A 21 -11.74 -11.09 0.92
C SER A 21 -11.11 -9.71 0.71
N GLY A 22 -9.93 -9.46 1.29
CA GLY A 22 -9.24 -8.18 1.26
C GLY A 22 -9.56 -7.30 2.47
N GLY A 23 -9.46 -5.98 2.30
CA GLY A 23 -9.67 -5.02 3.37
C GLY A 23 -9.78 -3.59 2.87
N VAL A 24 -9.89 -2.65 3.80
CA VAL A 24 -9.89 -1.21 3.51
C VAL A 24 -8.60 -0.59 4.04
N ASN A 25 -7.88 0.12 3.18
CA ASN A 25 -6.75 0.91 3.64
C ASN A 25 -7.29 2.07 4.51
N ILE A 26 -6.66 2.28 5.65
CA ILE A 26 -7.11 3.22 6.68
C ILE A 26 -6.73 4.63 6.24
N ILE A 27 -7.74 5.41 5.84
CA ILE A 27 -7.64 6.77 5.33
C ILE A 27 -7.05 6.79 3.92
N PHE A 28 -7.76 7.40 2.97
CA PHE A 28 -7.24 7.62 1.63
C PHE A 28 -6.58 9.01 1.47
N SER A 29 -7.22 10.03 2.04
CA SER A 29 -6.74 11.42 2.03
C SER A 29 -6.53 11.88 3.45
N ASP A 30 -5.37 12.47 3.72
CA ASP A 30 -5.05 13.04 5.02
C ASP A 30 -6.17 13.93 5.56
N SER A 31 -6.37 13.85 6.87
CA SER A 31 -7.55 14.40 7.51
C SER A 31 -7.25 14.96 8.89
N ASN A 32 -8.05 15.94 9.33
CA ASN A 32 -7.95 16.52 10.67
C ASN A 32 -8.63 15.64 11.75
N THR A 33 -8.44 14.33 11.66
CA THR A 33 -8.88 13.34 12.66
C THR A 33 -7.77 13.08 13.68
N HIS A 34 -8.01 12.17 14.64
CA HIS A 34 -6.95 11.69 15.55
C HIS A 34 -5.68 11.30 14.77
N TYR A 35 -4.53 11.77 15.25
CA TYR A 35 -3.21 11.64 14.61
C TYR A 35 -2.17 11.15 15.61
N ARG A 36 -1.03 10.69 15.10
CA ARG A 36 0.09 10.12 15.87
C ARG A 36 1.47 10.52 15.35
N GLY A 37 1.50 11.44 14.38
CA GLY A 37 2.73 11.97 13.79
C GLY A 37 3.10 13.33 14.36
N GLU A 38 4.18 13.91 13.83
CA GLU A 38 4.68 15.24 14.19
C GLU A 38 3.72 16.37 13.76
N GLN A 39 2.92 16.11 12.73
CA GLN A 39 1.93 17.03 12.18
C GLN A 39 0.70 17.12 13.10
N ASN A 40 0.04 18.28 13.13
CA ASN A 40 -1.17 18.50 13.95
C ASN A 40 -2.47 17.93 13.33
N TYR A 41 -2.34 17.13 12.27
CA TYR A 41 -3.41 16.40 11.60
C TYR A 41 -2.90 15.00 11.19
N ARG A 42 -3.83 14.12 10.79
CA ARG A 42 -3.50 12.74 10.44
C ARG A 42 -2.96 12.66 9.01
N THR A 43 -1.73 12.17 8.87
CA THR A 43 -0.99 12.03 7.61
C THR A 43 -0.97 10.61 7.02
N SER A 44 -1.98 9.79 7.36
CA SER A 44 -2.05 8.36 6.98
C SER A 44 -2.54 8.10 5.56
N GLY A 45 -3.06 9.11 4.85
CA GLY A 45 -3.61 8.91 3.52
C GLY A 45 -2.53 8.77 2.45
N GLU A 46 -2.85 8.04 1.38
CA GLU A 46 -2.04 7.93 0.17
C GLU A 46 -2.02 9.23 -0.65
N VAL A 47 -2.94 10.15 -0.38
CA VAL A 47 -2.94 11.52 -0.88
C VAL A 47 -3.01 12.50 0.29
N ASP A 48 -2.47 13.70 0.09
CA ASP A 48 -2.54 14.78 1.10
C ASP A 48 -3.98 15.35 1.23
N PRO A 49 -4.23 16.36 2.10
CA PRO A 49 -5.56 16.96 2.25
C PRO A 49 -6.03 17.70 0.98
N MET A 50 -5.12 18.08 0.09
CA MET A 50 -5.41 18.72 -1.19
C MET A 50 -5.50 17.71 -2.35
N ARG A 51 -5.45 16.40 -2.06
CA ARG A 51 -5.49 15.30 -3.03
C ARG A 51 -4.28 15.32 -3.99
N ILE A 52 -3.13 15.77 -3.51
CA ILE A 52 -1.84 15.59 -4.17
C ILE A 52 -1.36 14.16 -3.85
N PRO A 53 -1.12 13.31 -4.86
CA PRO A 53 -0.69 11.94 -4.62
C PRO A 53 0.69 11.83 -3.98
N LYS A 54 0.81 10.95 -2.98
CA LYS A 54 2.08 10.50 -2.42
C LYS A 54 2.56 9.25 -3.15
N ASP A 55 3.77 8.79 -2.83
CA ASP A 55 4.28 7.51 -3.36
C ASP A 55 3.37 6.32 -3.05
N GLY A 56 2.69 6.33 -1.89
CA GLY A 56 1.72 5.30 -1.51
C GLY A 56 0.56 5.17 -2.51
N TYR A 57 0.06 6.27 -3.08
CA TYR A 57 -1.00 6.25 -4.09
C TYR A 57 -0.57 5.45 -5.33
N PHE A 58 0.63 5.75 -5.86
CA PHE A 58 1.14 5.08 -7.05
C PHE A 58 1.54 3.63 -6.78
N ALA A 59 2.05 3.32 -5.58
CA ALA A 59 2.29 1.94 -5.17
C ALA A 59 1.00 1.11 -5.20
N HIS A 60 -0.09 1.63 -4.63
CA HIS A 60 -1.40 0.98 -4.69
C HIS A 60 -1.94 0.91 -6.12
N GLN A 61 -1.76 1.95 -6.93
CA GLN A 61 -2.15 1.92 -8.34
C GLN A 61 -1.46 0.78 -9.10
N VAL A 62 -0.18 0.49 -8.80
CA VAL A 62 0.54 -0.65 -9.38
C VAL A 62 -0.01 -1.98 -8.85
N MET A 63 -0.14 -2.12 -7.53
CA MET A 63 -0.56 -3.39 -6.90
C MET A 63 -2.01 -3.78 -7.20
N TRP A 64 -2.91 -2.80 -7.35
CA TRP A 64 -4.36 -3.00 -7.46
C TRP A 64 -4.91 -2.84 -8.89
N ASN A 65 -4.03 -2.85 -9.90
CA ASN A 65 -4.42 -2.68 -11.30
C ASN A 65 -5.00 -3.97 -11.93
N GLY A 66 -6.05 -4.49 -11.30
CA GLY A 66 -6.74 -5.73 -11.67
C GLY A 66 -7.86 -6.02 -10.67
N TRP A 67 -8.65 -7.06 -10.89
CA TRP A 67 -9.76 -7.44 -9.98
C TRP A 67 -9.26 -8.28 -8.80
N VAL A 68 -8.59 -9.40 -9.08
CA VAL A 68 -7.90 -10.21 -8.07
C VAL A 68 -6.45 -10.42 -8.49
N ASP A 69 -6.24 -10.98 -9.68
CA ASP A 69 -4.93 -10.98 -10.31
C ASP A 69 -4.68 -9.65 -11.05
N THR A 70 -3.41 -9.32 -11.26
CA THR A 70 -2.98 -8.16 -12.06
C THR A 70 -3.44 -8.30 -13.50
N GLU A 71 -4.12 -7.27 -14.02
CA GLU A 71 -4.57 -7.22 -15.42
C GLU A 71 -3.75 -6.21 -16.23
N LYS A 72 -3.28 -5.14 -15.59
CA LYS A 72 -2.45 -4.10 -16.22
C LYS A 72 -1.15 -3.97 -15.46
N HIS A 73 -0.05 -4.30 -16.13
CA HIS A 73 1.27 -4.18 -15.54
C HIS A 73 1.67 -2.72 -15.34
N GLY A 74 2.28 -2.44 -14.19
CA GLY A 74 2.79 -1.12 -13.83
C GLY A 74 4.10 -1.20 -13.07
N THR A 75 4.84 -0.10 -13.09
CA THR A 75 6.09 0.08 -12.36
C THR A 75 6.18 1.53 -11.87
N HIS A 76 6.43 1.71 -10.57
CA HIS A 76 6.60 3.01 -9.93
C HIS A 76 7.89 3.04 -9.12
N MET A 77 8.76 4.01 -9.38
CA MET A 77 9.96 4.24 -8.57
C MET A 77 9.59 5.16 -7.40
N LEU A 78 9.98 4.83 -6.17
CA LEU A 78 9.68 5.69 -5.00
C LEU A 78 10.57 6.94 -4.99
N GLY A 79 10.07 8.07 -4.47
CA GLY A 79 10.84 9.29 -4.24
C GLY A 79 11.15 10.10 -5.50
N HIS A 80 12.39 10.55 -5.65
CA HIS A 80 12.86 11.40 -6.76
C HIS A 80 14.32 11.08 -7.13
N TRP A 81 14.87 11.75 -8.15
CA TRP A 81 16.25 11.55 -8.62
C TRP A 81 17.09 12.83 -8.52
N ASN A 82 17.07 13.46 -7.34
CA ASN A 82 17.76 14.71 -7.04
C ASN A 82 18.45 14.58 -5.69
N TYR A 83 19.66 14.02 -5.67
CA TYR A 83 20.44 13.85 -4.44
C TYR A 83 21.73 14.67 -4.50
N GLN A 84 22.46 14.74 -3.40
CA GLN A 84 23.80 15.32 -3.41
C GLN A 84 24.77 14.38 -4.15
N PRO A 85 25.70 14.88 -4.98
CA PRO A 85 26.71 14.06 -5.62
C PRO A 85 27.45 13.15 -4.62
N GLY A 86 27.61 11.88 -4.96
CA GLY A 86 28.21 10.87 -4.07
C GLY A 86 27.25 10.26 -3.05
N THR A 87 25.97 10.65 -3.03
CA THR A 87 24.95 9.96 -2.23
C THR A 87 24.84 8.51 -2.70
N GLN A 88 24.94 7.58 -1.76
CA GLN A 88 24.68 6.15 -1.96
C GLN A 88 23.55 5.72 -1.03
N LYS A 89 22.53 5.07 -1.57
CA LYS A 89 21.38 4.59 -0.80
C LYS A 89 20.67 3.45 -1.52
N ASP A 90 19.83 2.75 -0.78
CA ASP A 90 18.91 1.81 -1.40
C ASP A 90 17.84 2.54 -2.21
N PHE A 91 17.49 1.96 -3.34
CA PHE A 91 16.46 2.47 -4.24
C PHE A 91 15.33 1.44 -4.37
N TYR A 92 14.10 1.93 -4.26
CA TYR A 92 12.92 1.08 -4.16
C TYR A 92 12.01 1.28 -5.36
N VAL A 93 11.56 0.18 -5.95
CA VAL A 93 10.65 0.16 -7.08
C VAL A 93 9.49 -0.77 -6.77
N VAL A 94 8.27 -0.31 -6.97
CA VAL A 94 7.05 -1.13 -6.88
C VAL A 94 6.67 -1.56 -8.29
N SER A 95 6.59 -2.86 -8.54
CA SER A 95 6.32 -3.40 -9.86
C SER A 95 5.52 -4.70 -9.82
N THR A 96 4.71 -4.93 -10.84
CA THR A 96 3.99 -6.20 -11.04
C THR A 96 4.81 -7.29 -11.76
N GLY A 97 6.06 -6.99 -12.12
CA GLY A 97 6.92 -7.93 -12.84
C GLY A 97 7.48 -9.05 -11.97
N GLU A 98 8.14 -9.99 -12.63
CA GLU A 98 8.93 -11.04 -11.98
C GLU A 98 10.37 -10.61 -11.74
N LYS A 99 10.91 -9.77 -12.61
CA LYS A 99 12.23 -9.14 -12.46
C LYS A 99 12.13 -7.66 -12.82
N VAL A 100 12.91 -6.82 -12.15
CA VAL A 100 13.05 -5.40 -12.51
C VAL A 100 14.52 -5.06 -12.59
N GLU A 101 14.93 -4.46 -13.71
CA GLU A 101 16.29 -3.98 -13.93
C GLU A 101 16.31 -2.45 -13.82
N LEU A 102 17.34 -1.91 -13.16
CA LEU A 102 17.54 -0.48 -13.00
C LEU A 102 18.66 0.00 -13.92
N PHE A 103 18.47 1.15 -14.55
CA PHE A 103 19.47 1.80 -15.39
C PHE A 103 19.72 3.21 -14.89
N ILE A 104 20.99 3.59 -14.78
CA ILE A 104 21.42 4.96 -14.49
C ILE A 104 22.16 5.46 -15.71
N ASN A 105 21.68 6.55 -16.32
CA ASN A 105 22.29 7.13 -17.52
C ASN A 105 22.50 6.10 -18.65
N GLY A 106 21.55 5.17 -18.79
CA GLY A 106 21.60 4.08 -19.77
C GLY A 106 22.46 2.86 -19.37
N THR A 107 23.18 2.91 -18.26
CA THR A 107 24.00 1.80 -17.75
C THR A 107 23.22 0.95 -16.75
N SER A 108 23.09 -0.35 -17.02
CA SER A 108 22.43 -1.30 -16.12
C SER A 108 23.13 -1.36 -14.76
N GLN A 109 22.33 -1.40 -13.70
CA GLN A 109 22.73 -1.61 -12.30
C GLN A 109 22.33 -3.03 -11.83
N GLY A 110 21.88 -3.89 -12.75
CA GLY A 110 21.39 -5.22 -12.46
C GLY A 110 19.93 -5.27 -12.01
N PHE A 111 19.52 -6.45 -11.53
CA PHE A 111 18.15 -6.73 -11.11
C PHE A 111 17.97 -6.50 -9.61
N GLY A 112 16.83 -5.90 -9.24
CA GLY A 112 16.48 -5.67 -7.84
C GLY A 112 16.04 -6.94 -7.14
N LYS A 113 16.28 -7.02 -5.83
CA LYS A 113 15.76 -8.09 -4.98
C LYS A 113 14.25 -7.95 -4.83
N LYS A 114 13.49 -8.95 -5.27
CA LYS A 114 12.03 -9.01 -5.13
C LYS A 114 11.64 -9.48 -3.73
N ASP A 115 10.88 -8.68 -3.01
CA ASP A 115 10.26 -8.98 -1.72
C ASP A 115 8.75 -8.63 -1.78
N TYR A 116 7.93 -9.31 -0.96
CA TYR A 116 6.49 -9.02 -0.80
C TYR A 116 5.70 -8.91 -2.13
N SER A 117 6.01 -9.79 -3.09
CA SER A 117 5.42 -9.86 -4.44
C SER A 117 5.61 -8.66 -5.37
N PHE A 118 5.77 -7.43 -4.85
CA PHE A 118 5.76 -6.21 -5.66
C PHE A 118 6.93 -5.26 -5.38
N LEU A 119 7.66 -5.43 -4.28
CA LEU A 119 8.74 -4.52 -3.89
C LEU A 119 10.07 -5.03 -4.46
N PHE A 120 10.78 -4.16 -5.16
CA PHE A 120 12.12 -4.41 -5.67
C PHE A 120 13.10 -3.45 -5.01
N THR A 121 14.07 -4.01 -4.30
CA THR A 121 15.13 -3.26 -3.62
C THR A 121 16.42 -3.35 -4.41
N PHE A 122 17.00 -2.20 -4.73
CA PHE A 122 18.32 -2.07 -5.33
C PHE A 122 19.26 -1.48 -4.28
N GLU A 123 20.17 -2.29 -3.78
CA GLU A 123 21.05 -1.91 -2.67
C GLU A 123 22.19 -1.02 -3.15
N ASN A 124 22.59 -0.06 -2.31
CA ASN A 124 23.82 0.73 -2.49
C ASN A 124 23.92 1.45 -3.85
N ILE A 125 22.80 1.94 -4.37
CA ILE A 125 22.78 2.70 -5.62
C ILE A 125 23.43 4.06 -5.41
N THR A 126 24.46 4.35 -6.20
CA THR A 126 25.12 5.66 -6.25
C THR A 126 24.37 6.58 -7.18
N TYR A 127 24.01 7.76 -6.66
CA TYR A 127 23.36 8.78 -7.46
C TYR A 127 24.33 9.41 -8.48
N GLU A 128 23.89 9.45 -9.73
CA GLU A 128 24.47 10.27 -10.80
C GLU A 128 23.40 11.19 -11.39
N PRO A 129 23.68 12.50 -11.56
CA PRO A 129 22.78 13.39 -12.26
C PRO A 129 22.46 12.88 -13.67
N GLY A 130 21.20 12.98 -14.07
CA GLY A 130 20.73 12.56 -15.39
C GLY A 130 19.43 11.78 -15.29
N SER A 131 19.44 10.52 -15.67
CA SER A 131 18.25 9.66 -15.72
C SER A 131 18.40 8.41 -14.87
N VAL A 132 17.29 8.01 -14.22
CA VAL A 132 17.11 6.68 -13.65
C VAL A 132 15.88 6.04 -14.28
N LYS A 133 16.02 4.80 -14.74
CA LYS A 133 14.97 4.07 -15.44
C LYS A 133 14.83 2.67 -14.86
N ALA A 134 13.60 2.25 -14.58
CA ALA A 134 13.28 0.89 -14.18
C ALA A 134 12.50 0.19 -15.29
N VAL A 135 12.95 -1.01 -15.68
CA VAL A 135 12.32 -1.86 -16.69
C VAL A 135 11.84 -3.13 -16.02
N SER A 136 10.56 -3.43 -16.14
CA SER A 136 9.90 -4.60 -15.57
C SER A 136 9.78 -5.70 -16.60
N TYR A 137 10.05 -6.94 -16.19
CA TYR A 137 10.04 -8.12 -17.06
C TYR A 137 9.20 -9.25 -16.46
N ASN A 138 8.69 -10.13 -17.33
CA ASN A 138 8.11 -11.41 -16.92
C ASN A 138 9.18 -12.51 -16.80
N GLU A 139 8.78 -13.75 -16.49
CA GLU A 139 9.72 -14.89 -16.38
C GLU A 139 10.48 -15.21 -17.67
N GLN A 140 9.88 -14.90 -18.84
CA GLN A 140 10.45 -15.11 -20.17
C GLN A 140 11.22 -13.88 -20.69
N ASP A 141 11.57 -12.94 -19.81
CA ASP A 141 12.33 -11.73 -20.10
C ASP A 141 11.65 -10.76 -21.11
N ASN A 142 10.33 -10.86 -21.29
CA ASN A 142 9.56 -9.86 -22.03
C ASN A 142 9.31 -8.63 -21.17
N VAL A 143 9.45 -7.43 -21.74
CA VAL A 143 9.17 -6.17 -21.06
C VAL A 143 7.65 -6.02 -20.82
N LEU A 144 7.27 -5.78 -19.57
CA LEU A 144 5.90 -5.56 -19.13
C LEU A 144 5.57 -4.07 -18.97
N SER A 145 6.50 -3.30 -18.42
CA SER A 145 6.33 -1.87 -18.15
C SER A 145 7.69 -1.18 -17.95
N THR A 146 7.72 0.13 -18.12
CA THR A 146 8.93 0.95 -17.92
C THR A 146 8.55 2.29 -17.30
N THR A 147 9.39 2.80 -16.40
CA THR A 147 9.26 4.13 -15.82
C THR A 147 10.62 4.80 -15.75
N GLU A 148 10.66 6.13 -15.89
CA GLU A 148 11.89 6.91 -15.93
C GLU A 148 11.70 8.21 -15.16
N LYS A 149 12.73 8.60 -14.41
CA LYS A 149 12.81 9.88 -13.70
C LYS A 149 14.11 10.58 -14.10
N PHE A 150 14.07 11.90 -14.08
CA PHE A 150 15.20 12.74 -14.41
C PHE A 150 15.57 13.62 -13.23
N THR A 151 16.86 13.93 -13.11
CA THR A 151 17.34 14.97 -12.21
C THR A 151 16.81 16.31 -12.68
N ALA A 152 15.95 16.94 -11.87
CA ALA A 152 15.51 18.30 -12.12
C ALA A 152 16.66 19.30 -11.92
N GLY A 153 16.70 20.33 -12.76
CA GLY A 153 17.60 21.46 -12.63
C GLY A 153 17.22 22.41 -11.49
N LYS A 154 17.82 23.60 -11.51
CA LYS A 154 17.51 24.65 -10.53
C LYS A 154 16.09 25.20 -10.76
N PRO A 155 15.36 25.58 -9.69
CA PRO A 155 14.11 26.32 -9.78
C PRO A 155 14.19 27.47 -10.78
N HIS A 156 13.24 27.55 -11.70
CA HIS A 156 13.25 28.53 -12.78
C HIS A 156 11.91 29.27 -12.92
N SER A 157 10.79 28.53 -12.90
CA SER A 157 9.47 29.12 -13.11
C SER A 157 8.38 28.43 -12.29
N ILE A 158 7.32 29.17 -12.00
CA ILE A 158 6.08 28.62 -11.47
C ILE A 158 5.26 28.08 -12.65
N ARG A 159 4.74 26.86 -12.53
CA ARG A 159 3.68 26.32 -13.38
C ARG A 159 2.38 26.35 -12.57
N LEU A 160 1.42 27.15 -13.01
CA LEU A 160 0.09 27.25 -12.39
C LEU A 160 -0.94 26.63 -13.35
N LYS A 161 -1.60 25.56 -12.91
CA LYS A 161 -2.54 24.77 -13.72
C LYS A 161 -3.90 24.73 -13.04
N HIS A 162 -4.94 25.10 -13.77
CA HIS A 162 -6.33 24.83 -13.36
C HIS A 162 -6.62 23.33 -13.53
N LEU A 163 -7.15 22.69 -12.48
CA LEU A 163 -7.61 21.31 -12.55
C LEU A 163 -9.05 21.31 -13.05
N GLU A 164 -9.17 21.27 -14.37
CA GLU A 164 -10.46 21.34 -15.06
C GLU A 164 -11.39 20.21 -14.60
N ALA A 165 -12.59 20.60 -14.17
CA ALA A 165 -13.71 19.68 -14.02
C ALA A 165 -14.34 19.40 -15.40
N GLN A 166 -15.12 18.32 -15.48
CA GLN A 166 -15.90 18.03 -16.69
C GLN A 166 -17.04 19.03 -16.93
N LEU A 167 -17.44 19.76 -15.88
CA LEU A 167 -18.46 20.79 -15.93
C LEU A 167 -17.83 22.19 -15.87
N PRO A 168 -18.44 23.20 -16.51
CA PRO A 168 -18.01 24.58 -16.38
C PRO A 168 -18.12 25.07 -14.94
N PHE A 169 -17.20 25.95 -14.54
CA PHE A 169 -17.21 26.59 -13.22
C PHE A 169 -18.41 27.54 -13.09
N LYS A 170 -19.29 27.31 -12.11
CA LYS A 170 -20.56 28.05 -11.95
C LYS A 170 -20.48 29.11 -10.88
N ALA A 171 -21.06 30.27 -11.17
CA ALA A 171 -21.26 31.36 -10.21
C ALA A 171 -22.49 31.13 -9.33
N ASP A 172 -22.50 30.02 -8.59
CA ASP A 172 -23.58 29.64 -7.67
C ASP A 172 -23.26 29.97 -6.19
N GLY A 173 -22.05 30.45 -5.90
CA GLY A 173 -21.58 30.74 -4.54
C GLY A 173 -21.08 29.52 -3.75
N ALA A 174 -21.02 28.34 -4.38
CA ALA A 174 -20.65 27.08 -3.75
C ALA A 174 -19.58 26.30 -4.52
N ASP A 175 -19.54 26.42 -5.84
CA ASP A 175 -18.60 25.72 -6.72
C ASP A 175 -17.14 26.07 -6.39
N VAL A 176 -16.25 25.09 -6.54
CA VAL A 176 -14.83 25.20 -6.16
C VAL A 176 -13.94 24.84 -7.35
N ALA A 177 -13.06 25.78 -7.71
CA ALA A 177 -12.00 25.54 -8.69
C ALA A 177 -10.66 25.31 -7.97
N LEU A 178 -9.93 24.28 -8.40
CA LEU A 178 -8.63 23.91 -7.84
C LEU A 178 -7.49 24.27 -8.79
N PHE A 179 -6.39 24.75 -8.23
CA PHE A 179 -5.20 25.15 -8.98
C PHE A 179 -3.97 24.47 -8.41
N GLU A 180 -3.31 23.65 -9.22
CA GLU A 180 -2.02 23.07 -8.89
C GLU A 180 -0.92 24.08 -9.20
N VAL A 181 -0.06 24.30 -8.22
CA VAL A 181 1.11 25.18 -8.31
C VAL A 181 2.36 24.32 -8.19
N GLU A 182 3.24 24.41 -9.17
CA GLU A 182 4.53 23.71 -9.15
C GLU A 182 5.68 24.68 -9.36
N VAL A 183 6.80 24.41 -8.72
CA VAL A 183 8.08 25.02 -9.07
C VAL A 183 8.81 24.06 -10.00
N VAL A 184 9.10 24.52 -11.22
CA VAL A 184 9.75 23.74 -12.27
C VAL A 184 11.07 24.36 -12.69
N ASP A 185 11.97 23.53 -13.21
CA ASP A 185 13.20 23.96 -13.84
C ASP A 185 12.98 24.54 -15.25
N LYS A 186 14.07 24.90 -15.93
CA LYS A 186 14.03 25.47 -17.29
C LYS A 186 13.48 24.51 -18.36
N ASP A 187 13.51 23.21 -18.09
CA ASP A 187 13.08 22.15 -19.01
C ASP A 187 11.66 21.66 -18.65
N GLY A 188 11.03 22.25 -17.62
CA GLY A 188 9.66 21.98 -17.20
C GLY A 188 9.50 20.83 -16.21
N GLN A 189 10.61 20.30 -15.68
CA GLN A 189 10.59 19.25 -14.66
C GLN A 189 10.33 19.86 -13.29
N ARG A 190 9.41 19.26 -12.52
CA ARG A 190 9.15 19.66 -11.13
C ARG A 190 10.43 19.53 -10.32
N CYS A 191 10.79 20.56 -9.55
CA CYS A 191 11.93 20.55 -8.65
C CYS A 191 11.53 19.89 -7.31
N PRO A 192 11.84 18.60 -7.08
CA PRO A 192 11.28 17.85 -5.96
C PRO A 192 11.83 18.25 -4.58
N LEU A 193 12.86 19.10 -4.55
CA LEU A 193 13.47 19.62 -3.32
C LEU A 193 13.07 21.06 -3.00
N ASP A 194 12.27 21.69 -3.87
CA ASP A 194 11.91 23.10 -3.69
C ASP A 194 10.76 23.23 -2.70
N ASN A 195 10.93 24.10 -1.70
CA ASN A 195 9.89 24.44 -0.72
C ASN A 195 9.66 25.96 -0.65
N SER A 196 9.78 26.64 -1.79
CA SER A 196 9.65 28.10 -1.88
C SER A 196 8.25 28.57 -1.51
N LYS A 197 8.17 29.69 -0.77
CA LYS A 197 6.90 30.37 -0.49
C LYS A 197 6.36 31.03 -1.74
N ILE A 198 5.12 30.69 -2.08
CA ILE A 198 4.37 31.27 -3.19
C ILE A 198 3.34 32.25 -2.64
N GLU A 199 3.36 33.48 -3.15
CA GLU A 199 2.37 34.51 -2.89
C GLU A 199 1.32 34.56 -4.00
N PHE A 200 0.05 34.54 -3.61
CA PHE A 200 -1.10 34.53 -4.50
C PHE A 200 -1.86 35.84 -4.50
N GLU A 201 -2.21 36.32 -5.68
CA GLU A 201 -3.17 37.40 -5.90
C GLU A 201 -4.39 36.86 -6.62
N LEU A 202 -5.59 37.24 -6.14
CA LEU A 202 -6.88 36.89 -6.72
C LEU A 202 -7.60 38.19 -7.10
N ASP A 203 -8.05 38.26 -8.36
CA ASP A 203 -8.84 39.36 -8.92
C ASP A 203 -10.07 38.80 -9.62
N GLY A 204 -11.22 39.48 -9.51
CA GLY A 204 -12.51 39.02 -10.03
C GLY A 204 -13.47 38.42 -8.99
N PRO A 205 -14.66 37.96 -9.40
CA PRO A 205 -15.77 37.60 -8.51
C PRO A 205 -15.64 36.18 -7.91
N ALA A 206 -14.60 35.98 -7.09
CA ALA A 206 -14.32 34.73 -6.39
C ALA A 206 -13.80 34.95 -4.96
N ILE A 207 -13.95 33.92 -4.11
CA ILE A 207 -13.45 33.91 -2.73
C ILE A 207 -12.24 33.00 -2.65
N TRP A 208 -11.16 33.48 -2.04
CA TRP A 208 -9.98 32.66 -1.77
C TRP A 208 -10.26 31.69 -0.62
N LEU A 209 -10.10 30.40 -0.87
CA LEU A 209 -10.19 29.37 0.18
C LEU A 209 -8.79 28.91 0.67
N GLY A 210 -7.76 29.10 -0.15
CA GLY A 210 -6.38 28.78 0.21
C GLY A 210 -5.96 27.36 -0.12
N GLY A 211 -4.91 26.90 0.54
CA GLY A 211 -4.40 25.54 0.49
C GLY A 211 -3.97 25.12 1.91
N ILE A 212 -3.05 24.16 1.98
CA ILE A 212 -2.44 23.72 3.24
C ILE A 212 -0.94 23.47 3.00
N ALA A 213 -0.12 23.67 4.02
CA ALA A 213 1.26 23.22 4.05
C ALA A 213 1.76 23.13 5.50
N ASP A 214 2.87 22.44 5.72
CA ASP A 214 3.56 22.41 7.02
C ASP A 214 4.04 23.80 7.44
N GLY A 215 3.71 24.20 8.67
CA GLY A 215 4.07 25.49 9.25
C GLY A 215 2.96 26.14 10.10
N PRO A 216 3.09 27.44 10.43
CA PRO A 216 2.15 28.14 11.32
C PRO A 216 0.71 28.07 10.79
N ASP A 217 -0.20 27.61 11.66
CA ASP A 217 -1.64 27.43 11.38
C ASP A 217 -1.92 26.63 10.09
N ASN A 218 -0.98 25.77 9.70
CA ASN A 218 -0.98 24.98 8.46
C ASN A 218 -1.20 25.82 7.18
N TYR A 219 -0.94 27.12 7.23
CA TYR A 219 -1.22 28.07 6.14
C TYR A 219 -2.67 28.13 5.66
N ILE A 220 -3.64 27.64 6.45
CA ILE A 220 -5.05 27.62 6.07
C ILE A 220 -5.52 29.06 5.77
N GLN A 221 -6.18 29.25 4.61
CA GLN A 221 -6.62 30.55 4.07
C GLN A 221 -5.51 31.59 3.80
N SER A 222 -4.24 31.28 4.07
CA SER A 222 -3.12 32.16 3.74
C SER A 222 -3.03 32.34 2.22
N LYS A 223 -2.68 33.55 1.79
CA LYS A 223 -2.29 33.85 0.41
C LYS A 223 -0.79 33.64 0.17
N VAL A 224 -0.04 33.30 1.21
CA VAL A 224 1.38 32.99 1.14
C VAL A 224 1.60 31.64 1.79
N LEU A 225 1.93 30.63 0.98
CA LEU A 225 2.16 29.26 1.45
C LEU A 225 3.27 28.61 0.62
N PRO A 226 4.09 27.72 1.21
CA PRO A 226 5.14 27.03 0.48
C PRO A 226 4.58 26.00 -0.50
N VAL A 227 5.32 25.76 -1.58
CA VAL A 227 5.26 24.43 -2.21
C VAL A 227 5.91 23.41 -1.29
N GLU A 228 5.47 22.16 -1.34
CA GLU A 228 6.07 21.05 -0.63
C GLU A 228 6.56 20.02 -1.66
N ASN A 229 7.85 19.73 -1.67
CA ASN A 229 8.48 18.91 -2.72
C ASN A 229 8.19 19.43 -4.14
N GLY A 230 8.19 20.76 -4.29
CA GLY A 230 7.98 21.46 -5.55
C GLY A 230 6.55 21.55 -6.03
N VAL A 231 5.55 21.10 -5.25
CA VAL A 231 4.12 21.20 -5.60
C VAL A 231 3.25 21.62 -4.42
N ASN A 232 2.17 22.34 -4.69
CA ASN A 232 1.04 22.49 -3.76
C ASN A 232 -0.23 22.71 -4.59
N ARG A 233 -1.38 22.85 -3.93
CA ARG A 233 -2.66 23.14 -4.56
C ARG A 233 -3.43 24.13 -3.72
N VAL A 234 -4.13 25.02 -4.40
CA VAL A 234 -5.00 26.04 -3.80
C VAL A 234 -6.39 25.97 -4.41
N MET A 235 -7.37 26.50 -3.70
CA MET A 235 -8.77 26.52 -4.14
C MET A 235 -9.36 27.92 -4.03
N ILE A 236 -10.29 28.20 -4.94
CA ILE A 236 -11.19 29.34 -4.87
C ILE A 236 -12.63 28.85 -4.90
N GLN A 237 -13.51 29.59 -4.27
CA GLN A 237 -14.95 29.42 -4.38
C GLN A 237 -15.52 30.45 -5.34
N SER A 238 -16.52 30.07 -6.13
CA SER A 238 -17.28 31.02 -6.92
C SER A 238 -18.07 31.97 -6.00
N THR A 239 -18.41 33.15 -6.52
CA THR A 239 -19.49 33.97 -5.93
C THR A 239 -20.77 33.74 -6.73
N THR A 240 -21.87 34.42 -6.37
CA THR A 240 -23.10 34.42 -7.18
C THR A 240 -23.03 35.37 -8.38
N GLN A 241 -21.90 36.05 -8.59
CA GLN A 241 -21.66 36.91 -9.74
C GLN A 241 -20.75 36.20 -10.75
N ALA A 242 -21.28 35.96 -11.95
CA ALA A 242 -20.49 35.47 -13.08
C ALA A 242 -19.43 36.49 -13.53
N GLY A 243 -18.27 36.02 -13.96
CA GLY A 243 -17.26 36.88 -14.56
C GLY A 243 -15.87 36.26 -14.64
N SER A 244 -14.95 37.06 -15.19
CA SER A 244 -13.55 36.70 -15.33
C SER A 244 -12.82 36.78 -14.00
N ILE A 245 -12.12 35.69 -13.66
CA ILE A 245 -11.33 35.54 -12.45
C ILE A 245 -9.87 35.30 -12.84
N LYS A 246 -8.96 36.06 -12.25
CA LYS A 246 -7.52 35.97 -12.51
C LYS A 246 -6.75 35.65 -11.24
N ILE A 247 -5.91 34.63 -11.32
CA ILE A 247 -4.98 34.25 -10.25
C ILE A 247 -3.57 34.50 -10.71
N LYS A 248 -2.74 35.10 -9.86
CA LYS A 248 -1.29 35.23 -10.06
C LYS A 248 -0.57 34.53 -8.92
N ALA A 249 0.52 33.85 -9.25
CA ALA A 249 1.42 33.21 -8.31
C ALA A 249 2.82 33.82 -8.46
N LYS A 250 3.42 34.22 -7.33
CA LYS A 250 4.70 34.93 -7.28
C LYS A 250 5.66 34.30 -6.29
N ALA A 251 6.94 34.28 -6.61
CA ALA A 251 7.99 33.88 -5.68
C ALA A 251 9.29 34.64 -5.98
N SER A 252 10.10 34.88 -4.95
CA SER A 252 11.38 35.58 -5.12
C SER A 252 12.36 34.71 -5.90
N GLY A 253 13.00 35.28 -6.93
CA GLY A 253 14.00 34.57 -7.74
C GLY A 253 13.46 33.49 -8.70
N ILE A 254 12.14 33.30 -8.76
CA ILE A 254 11.46 32.34 -9.65
C ILE A 254 10.52 33.11 -10.57
N LYS A 255 10.44 32.74 -11.85
CA LYS A 255 9.54 33.39 -12.79
C LYS A 255 8.06 33.14 -12.41
N ASN A 256 7.33 34.23 -12.20
CA ASN A 256 5.91 34.23 -11.82
C ASN A 256 5.00 33.62 -12.89
N ALA A 257 3.79 33.22 -12.49
CA ALA A 257 2.75 32.70 -13.37
C ALA A 257 1.39 33.37 -13.11
N SER A 258 0.50 33.30 -14.10
CA SER A 258 -0.90 33.70 -13.93
C SER A 258 -1.82 32.86 -14.81
N ILE A 259 -3.04 32.64 -14.33
CA ILE A 259 -4.11 31.95 -15.06
C ILE A 259 -5.40 32.76 -14.95
N GLN A 260 -6.27 32.61 -15.94
CA GLN A 260 -7.59 33.21 -15.97
C GLN A 260 -8.62 32.13 -16.30
N LEU A 261 -9.76 32.18 -15.61
CA LEU A 261 -10.94 31.37 -15.89
C LEU A 261 -12.19 32.23 -15.73
N ASP A 262 -13.27 31.85 -16.41
CA ASP A 262 -14.56 32.52 -16.30
C ASP A 262 -15.52 31.63 -15.50
N SER A 263 -16.28 32.24 -14.59
CA SER A 263 -17.45 31.59 -13.98
C SER A 263 -18.71 31.90 -14.78
N GLU A 264 -19.50 30.87 -15.08
CA GLU A 264 -20.77 31.02 -15.80
C GLU A 264 -21.90 31.39 -14.85
N ALA A 265 -22.86 32.19 -15.32
CA ALA A 265 -24.04 32.53 -14.53
C ALA A 265 -24.81 31.27 -14.12
N PHE A 266 -25.26 31.24 -12.86
CA PHE A 266 -26.12 30.21 -12.33
C PHE A 266 -27.54 30.74 -12.17
N GLU A 267 -28.49 30.16 -12.90
CA GLU A 267 -29.87 30.64 -12.92
C GLU A 267 -30.60 30.27 -11.62
N THR A 268 -31.20 31.27 -10.98
CA THR A 268 -32.08 31.07 -9.83
C THR A 268 -33.36 31.88 -10.01
N GLN A 269 -34.47 31.36 -9.51
CA GLN A 269 -35.76 32.04 -9.47
C GLN A 269 -36.25 32.09 -8.02
N ASN A 270 -36.38 33.29 -7.47
CA ASN A 270 -36.80 33.52 -6.07
C ASN A 270 -35.99 32.70 -5.04
N GLY A 271 -34.67 32.57 -5.28
CA GLY A 271 -33.76 31.83 -4.40
C GLY A 271 -33.77 30.31 -4.60
N LEU A 272 -34.45 29.81 -5.64
CA LEU A 272 -34.51 28.38 -5.96
C LEU A 272 -33.84 28.10 -7.31
N ALA A 273 -33.16 26.97 -7.41
CA ALA A 273 -32.64 26.42 -8.67
C ALA A 273 -33.36 25.10 -8.99
N SER A 274 -33.60 24.84 -10.27
CA SER A 274 -34.12 23.55 -10.75
C SER A 274 -33.02 22.49 -10.89
N THR A 275 -31.76 22.91 -10.91
CA THR A 275 -30.59 22.03 -11.02
C THR A 275 -30.17 21.51 -9.66
N LEU A 276 -29.95 20.19 -9.54
CA LEU A 276 -29.40 19.58 -8.33
C LEU A 276 -27.87 19.72 -8.30
N PRO A 277 -27.23 19.89 -7.13
CA PRO A 277 -25.77 20.03 -6.95
C PRO A 277 -24.87 18.87 -7.46
N GLY A 278 -25.43 17.89 -8.17
CA GLY A 278 -24.68 16.80 -8.78
C GLY A 278 -25.36 16.18 -10.01
N ALA A 279 -26.37 16.84 -10.59
CA ALA A 279 -27.16 16.30 -11.69
C ALA A 279 -26.30 15.87 -12.89
N ASP A 280 -25.24 16.63 -13.17
CA ASP A 280 -24.35 16.40 -14.31
C ASP A 280 -22.97 15.89 -13.88
N LEU A 281 -22.80 15.47 -12.61
CA LEU A 281 -21.53 14.92 -12.16
C LEU A 281 -21.31 13.55 -12.82
N PRO A 282 -20.25 13.39 -13.62
CA PRO A 282 -19.97 12.18 -14.35
C PRO A 282 -19.57 11.07 -13.39
N SER A 283 -20.15 9.89 -13.56
CA SER A 283 -19.67 8.68 -12.90
C SER A 283 -18.48 8.11 -13.66
N TYR A 284 -17.39 7.80 -12.96
CA TYR A 284 -16.23 7.14 -13.58
C TYR A 284 -16.49 5.63 -13.70
N LEU A 285 -16.95 5.18 -14.87
CA LEU A 285 -17.32 3.79 -15.14
C LEU A 285 -16.35 3.08 -16.12
N ASP A 286 -15.21 3.69 -16.44
CA ASP A 286 -14.24 3.20 -17.44
C ASP A 286 -13.71 1.79 -17.14
N ARG A 287 -13.73 1.36 -15.88
CA ARG A 287 -13.35 0.00 -15.49
C ARG A 287 -14.31 -1.06 -16.04
N GLY A 288 -15.55 -0.69 -16.34
CA GLY A 288 -16.57 -1.59 -16.85
C GLY A 288 -17.15 -2.53 -15.78
N PRO A 289 -18.03 -3.46 -16.21
CA PRO A 289 -18.68 -4.40 -15.31
C PRO A 289 -17.71 -5.46 -14.79
N THR A 290 -18.08 -6.13 -13.69
CA THR A 290 -17.39 -7.33 -13.20
C THR A 290 -17.25 -8.38 -14.32
N PRO A 291 -16.06 -8.97 -14.51
CA PRO A 291 -15.83 -10.00 -15.52
C PRO A 291 -16.79 -11.18 -15.39
N LYS A 292 -17.20 -11.75 -16.53
CA LYS A 292 -18.04 -12.97 -16.57
C LYS A 292 -17.26 -14.25 -16.26
N THR A 293 -15.94 -14.20 -16.40
CA THR A 293 -15.01 -15.29 -16.10
C THR A 293 -14.29 -15.03 -14.79
N SER A 294 -13.60 -16.03 -14.25
CA SER A 294 -12.75 -15.85 -13.07
C SER A 294 -11.76 -14.70 -13.29
N SER A 295 -11.65 -13.83 -12.29
CA SER A 295 -10.69 -12.72 -12.22
C SER A 295 -9.33 -13.12 -11.64
N PHE A 296 -9.16 -14.41 -11.35
CA PHE A 296 -7.95 -15.00 -10.82
C PHE A 296 -7.61 -16.30 -11.54
N SER A 297 -6.33 -16.63 -11.50
CA SER A 297 -5.79 -17.94 -11.85
C SER A 297 -5.39 -18.68 -10.57
N TRP A 298 -5.56 -20.00 -10.58
CA TRP A 298 -4.99 -20.82 -9.51
C TRP A 298 -3.47 -20.62 -9.47
N LYS A 299 -2.89 -20.58 -8.27
CA LYS A 299 -1.43 -20.51 -8.03
C LYS A 299 -0.86 -21.76 -7.35
N ARG A 300 -1.71 -22.52 -6.65
CA ARG A 300 -1.36 -23.78 -5.99
C ARG A 300 -2.61 -24.67 -5.86
N LYS A 301 -2.42 -25.97 -5.71
CA LYS A 301 -3.52 -26.95 -5.54
C LYS A 301 -3.64 -27.33 -4.06
N PRO A 302 -4.81 -27.16 -3.43
CA PRO A 302 -4.99 -27.52 -2.02
C PRO A 302 -5.00 -29.04 -1.82
N VAL A 303 -4.42 -29.48 -0.70
CA VAL A 303 -4.44 -30.86 -0.22
C VAL A 303 -5.19 -30.90 1.10
N PHE A 304 -6.41 -31.44 1.07
CA PHE A 304 -7.27 -31.48 2.26
C PHE A 304 -6.70 -32.38 3.35
N ILE A 305 -6.89 -31.93 4.60
CA ILE A 305 -6.62 -32.73 5.80
C ILE A 305 -7.82 -33.65 6.03
N ARG A 306 -7.55 -34.95 6.21
CA ARG A 306 -8.58 -35.95 6.55
C ARG A 306 -8.78 -36.07 8.06
N SER A 307 -7.68 -36.05 8.81
CA SER A 307 -7.65 -36.17 10.26
C SER A 307 -6.31 -35.66 10.79
N ALA A 308 -6.22 -35.47 12.11
CA ALA A 308 -4.98 -35.16 12.77
C ALA A 308 -4.89 -35.87 14.13
N ARG A 309 -3.67 -36.07 14.61
CA ARG A 309 -3.37 -36.64 15.94
C ARG A 309 -2.30 -35.82 16.65
N THR A 310 -2.30 -35.86 17.97
CA THR A 310 -1.36 -35.14 18.83
C THR A 310 -0.87 -36.08 19.92
N ALA A 311 -0.16 -35.55 20.92
CA ALA A 311 0.30 -36.33 22.06
C ALA A 311 -0.84 -36.84 22.97
N ASN A 312 -1.97 -36.12 23.06
CA ASN A 312 -3.10 -36.51 23.90
C ASN A 312 -4.38 -36.65 23.05
N GLU A 313 -5.11 -37.76 23.24
CA GLU A 313 -6.35 -38.04 22.50
C GLU A 313 -7.51 -37.08 22.81
N GLU A 314 -7.43 -36.38 23.95
CA GLU A 314 -8.41 -35.36 24.36
C GLU A 314 -8.10 -33.97 23.78
N ASP A 315 -6.89 -33.76 23.23
CA ASP A 315 -6.64 -32.54 22.48
C ASP A 315 -7.59 -32.58 21.27
N GLU A 316 -8.24 -31.47 20.92
CA GLU A 316 -9.17 -31.40 19.80
C GLU A 316 -8.41 -30.94 18.54
N PRO A 317 -7.59 -31.77 17.86
CA PRO A 317 -6.69 -31.30 16.80
C PRO A 317 -7.44 -30.77 15.58
N TYR A 318 -8.70 -31.15 15.42
CA TYR A 318 -9.58 -30.63 14.36
C TYR A 318 -9.74 -29.11 14.43
N LEU A 319 -9.58 -28.50 15.61
CA LEU A 319 -9.61 -27.04 15.80
C LEU A 319 -8.45 -26.31 15.10
N SER A 320 -7.45 -27.02 14.57
CA SER A 320 -6.41 -26.41 13.73
C SER A 320 -6.74 -26.39 12.23
N TYR A 321 -7.91 -26.93 11.82
CA TYR A 321 -8.33 -26.99 10.42
C TYR A 321 -9.86 -27.04 10.26
N ASP A 322 -10.61 -26.44 11.18
CA ASP A 322 -12.08 -26.44 11.21
C ASP A 322 -12.74 -25.28 10.45
N ASP A 323 -11.94 -24.46 9.75
CA ASP A 323 -12.36 -23.24 9.03
C ASP A 323 -12.98 -22.16 9.94
N ASN A 324 -12.56 -22.11 11.21
CA ASN A 324 -13.02 -21.12 12.16
C ASN A 324 -11.85 -20.40 12.84
N GLU A 325 -11.59 -19.17 12.43
CA GLU A 325 -10.55 -18.34 13.07
C GLU A 325 -10.86 -17.95 14.54
N LEU A 326 -12.03 -18.33 15.07
CA LEU A 326 -12.43 -18.18 16.49
C LEU A 326 -12.17 -19.43 17.34
N THR A 327 -11.56 -20.48 16.77
CA THR A 327 -11.04 -21.64 17.50
C THR A 327 -9.52 -21.81 17.31
N GLU A 328 -8.88 -22.55 18.20
CA GLU A 328 -7.47 -22.94 18.08
C GLU A 328 -7.24 -24.35 18.62
N TRP A 329 -6.28 -25.07 18.05
CA TRP A 329 -5.63 -26.18 18.73
C TRP A 329 -4.40 -25.69 19.50
N ARG A 330 -4.16 -26.29 20.66
CA ARG A 330 -2.91 -26.13 21.43
C ARG A 330 -2.54 -27.40 22.17
N ASN A 331 -1.25 -27.61 22.39
CA ASN A 331 -0.77 -28.66 23.29
C ASN A 331 -0.82 -28.24 24.78
N ASP A 332 -0.46 -29.17 25.67
CA ASP A 332 -0.45 -29.00 27.13
C ASP A 332 0.63 -28.02 27.69
N GLY A 333 1.38 -27.38 26.79
CA GLY A 333 2.45 -26.42 27.11
C GLY A 333 3.82 -27.04 27.41
N GLN A 334 3.97 -28.36 27.28
CA GLN A 334 5.26 -29.02 27.30
C GLN A 334 5.83 -29.12 25.88
N GLU A 335 7.10 -28.79 25.70
CA GLU A 335 7.75 -28.85 24.37
C GLU A 335 7.66 -30.24 23.73
N LYS A 336 7.74 -31.31 24.55
CA LYS A 336 7.64 -32.71 24.10
C LYS A 336 6.29 -33.10 23.48
N THR A 337 5.22 -32.35 23.80
CA THR A 337 3.86 -32.55 23.26
C THR A 337 3.52 -31.48 22.20
N GLY A 338 4.44 -30.55 21.95
CA GLY A 338 4.28 -29.44 20.99
C GLY A 338 4.39 -29.90 19.55
N TRP A 339 3.62 -30.93 19.17
CA TRP A 339 3.56 -31.47 17.83
C TRP A 339 2.13 -31.91 17.50
N ILE A 340 1.82 -31.85 16.20
CA ILE A 340 0.57 -32.32 15.63
C ILE A 340 0.89 -32.97 14.27
N THR A 341 0.33 -34.15 14.03
CA THR A 341 0.49 -34.87 12.78
C THR A 341 -0.83 -34.91 12.02
N TYR A 342 -0.80 -34.41 10.79
CA TYR A 342 -1.93 -34.36 9.87
C TYR A 342 -1.86 -35.53 8.89
N THR A 343 -2.97 -36.27 8.77
CA THR A 343 -3.19 -37.23 7.70
C THR A 343 -3.95 -36.54 6.58
N LEU A 344 -3.35 -36.50 5.39
CA LEU A 344 -3.91 -35.88 4.19
C LEU A 344 -4.95 -36.81 3.54
N ALA A 345 -5.93 -36.22 2.84
CA ALA A 345 -7.00 -36.94 2.16
C ALA A 345 -6.51 -37.84 1.01
N LYS A 346 -5.32 -37.55 0.49
CA LYS A 346 -4.61 -38.33 -0.51
C LYS A 346 -3.10 -38.21 -0.28
N GLU A 347 -2.34 -39.15 -0.83
CA GLU A 347 -0.91 -38.95 -1.04
C GLU A 347 -0.70 -37.81 -2.06
N ALA A 348 0.15 -36.84 -1.73
CA ALA A 348 0.34 -35.61 -2.50
C ALA A 348 1.82 -35.16 -2.49
N GLU A 349 2.24 -34.45 -3.53
CA GLU A 349 3.56 -33.80 -3.58
C GLU A 349 3.49 -32.43 -2.91
N VAL A 350 3.58 -32.42 -1.57
CA VAL A 350 3.37 -31.20 -0.80
C VAL A 350 4.60 -30.29 -0.93
N THR A 351 4.34 -29.01 -1.22
CA THR A 351 5.35 -27.99 -1.50
C THR A 351 5.23 -26.74 -0.65
N ALA A 352 4.09 -26.54 0.02
CA ALA A 352 3.89 -25.42 0.93
C ALA A 352 2.92 -25.78 2.06
N CYS A 353 3.15 -25.16 3.21
CA CYS A 353 2.27 -25.14 4.37
C CYS A 353 1.82 -23.70 4.61
N VAL A 354 0.53 -23.46 4.66
CA VAL A 354 -0.05 -22.17 5.06
C VAL A 354 -0.58 -22.31 6.45
N ILE A 355 -0.15 -21.45 7.37
CA ILE A 355 -0.45 -21.61 8.79
C ILE A 355 -0.79 -20.27 9.44
N LYS A 356 -1.76 -20.32 10.36
CA LYS A 356 -2.13 -19.25 11.30
C LYS A 356 -1.84 -19.70 12.71
N LEU A 357 -0.91 -18.98 13.33
CA LEU A 357 -0.43 -19.23 14.68
C LEU A 357 -1.00 -18.18 15.63
N THR A 358 -1.30 -18.58 16.85
CA THR A 358 -1.80 -17.64 17.85
C THR A 358 -0.67 -16.72 18.33
N GLY A 359 -0.95 -15.43 18.54
CA GLY A 359 0.07 -14.47 18.95
C GLY A 359 1.09 -14.11 17.87
N TRP A 360 0.88 -14.51 16.61
CA TRP A 360 1.84 -14.32 15.49
C TRP A 360 2.27 -12.88 15.23
N ARG A 361 1.62 -11.89 15.85
CA ARG A 361 1.96 -10.49 15.75
C ARG A 361 3.14 -10.17 16.66
N ARG A 362 3.27 -10.87 17.80
CA ARG A 362 4.30 -10.66 18.82
C ARG A 362 5.20 -11.89 19.02
N LYS A 363 4.79 -13.06 18.54
CA LYS A 363 5.47 -14.35 18.73
C LYS A 363 6.04 -14.88 17.43
N LYS A 364 7.27 -15.39 17.52
CA LYS A 364 7.89 -16.27 16.53
C LYS A 364 7.97 -17.68 17.11
N TYR A 365 7.58 -18.66 16.31
CA TYR A 365 7.59 -20.07 16.67
C TYR A 365 8.78 -20.75 15.98
N PRO A 366 9.70 -21.39 16.72
CA PRO A 366 10.67 -22.30 16.12
C PRO A 366 9.92 -23.54 15.65
N LEU A 367 9.75 -23.70 14.33
CA LEU A 367 9.00 -24.79 13.74
C LEU A 367 9.93 -25.77 13.03
N ARG A 368 9.60 -27.06 13.15
CA ARG A 368 10.09 -28.12 12.28
C ARG A 368 8.88 -28.82 11.64
N ILE A 369 8.89 -28.93 10.31
CA ILE A 369 7.84 -29.60 9.53
C ILE A 369 8.45 -30.84 8.89
N LEU A 370 7.80 -32.00 9.08
CA LEU A 370 8.34 -33.32 8.76
C LEU A 370 7.36 -34.14 7.91
N ALA A 371 7.88 -35.04 7.08
CA ALA A 371 7.12 -36.18 6.54
C ALA A 371 7.85 -37.47 6.94
N GLY A 372 7.31 -38.21 7.92
CA GLY A 372 8.08 -39.25 8.60
C GLY A 372 9.34 -38.66 9.24
N ASP A 373 10.52 -39.15 8.84
CA ASP A 373 11.81 -38.67 9.32
C ASP A 373 12.42 -37.54 8.45
N ASP A 374 11.82 -37.24 7.29
CA ASP A 374 12.32 -36.21 6.38
C ASP A 374 11.94 -34.81 6.86
N VAL A 375 12.95 -33.97 7.15
CA VAL A 375 12.76 -32.55 7.47
C VAL A 375 12.44 -31.77 6.18
N LEU A 376 11.24 -31.20 6.13
CA LEU A 376 10.75 -30.39 5.01
C LEU A 376 11.01 -28.91 5.19
N PHE A 377 10.99 -28.46 6.45
CA PHE A 377 11.31 -27.10 6.87
C PHE A 377 11.81 -27.14 8.32
N GLU A 378 12.78 -26.30 8.64
CA GLU A 378 13.22 -26.02 10.01
C GLU A 378 13.65 -24.56 10.10
N GLY A 379 13.04 -23.81 11.02
CA GLY A 379 13.34 -22.40 11.22
C GLY A 379 12.27 -21.67 12.03
N GLU A 380 12.49 -20.39 12.26
CA GLU A 380 11.52 -19.51 12.91
C GLU A 380 10.38 -19.16 11.95
N SER A 381 9.14 -19.14 12.48
CA SER A 381 8.05 -18.45 11.84
C SER A 381 8.33 -16.93 11.80
N TRP A 382 7.69 -16.22 10.88
CA TRP A 382 7.71 -14.76 10.85
C TRP A 382 6.38 -14.19 11.30
N GLN A 383 6.40 -12.89 11.61
CA GLN A 383 5.23 -12.18 12.10
C GLN A 383 4.36 -11.71 10.94
N SER A 384 3.05 -11.80 11.11
CA SER A 384 2.04 -11.41 10.11
C SER A 384 0.77 -10.94 10.81
N LEU A 385 -0.08 -10.22 10.07
CA LEU A 385 -1.46 -9.92 10.49
C LEU A 385 -2.46 -10.97 9.97
N GLY A 386 -2.02 -11.83 9.06
CA GLY A 386 -2.76 -12.91 8.42
C GLY A 386 -1.88 -14.15 8.31
N TYR A 387 -2.25 -15.10 7.45
CA TYR A 387 -1.52 -16.35 7.27
C TYR A 387 -0.06 -16.15 6.88
N ILE A 388 0.78 -17.13 7.19
CA ILE A 388 2.13 -17.23 6.63
C ILE A 388 2.20 -18.43 5.70
N THR A 389 2.84 -18.26 4.54
CA THR A 389 3.11 -19.35 3.60
C THR A 389 4.55 -19.84 3.78
N ILE A 390 4.73 -21.03 4.37
CA ILE A 390 6.03 -21.71 4.55
C ILE A 390 6.32 -22.59 3.34
N PRO A 391 7.35 -22.29 2.52
CA PRO A 391 7.81 -23.18 1.47
C PRO A 391 8.42 -24.45 2.08
N LEU A 392 8.04 -25.61 1.54
CA LEU A 392 8.53 -26.91 1.99
C LEU A 392 9.43 -27.54 0.92
N LYS A 393 10.46 -28.28 1.37
CA LYS A 393 11.13 -29.24 0.49
C LYS A 393 10.08 -30.23 -0.03
N THR A 394 10.02 -30.39 -1.35
CA THR A 394 9.01 -31.24 -1.99
C THR A 394 9.19 -32.70 -1.60
N VAL A 395 8.11 -33.30 -1.08
CA VAL A 395 8.06 -34.72 -0.76
C VAL A 395 6.68 -35.25 -1.12
N LYS A 396 6.62 -36.51 -1.58
CA LYS A 396 5.37 -37.22 -1.79
C LYS A 396 4.99 -37.92 -0.48
N THR A 397 3.90 -37.48 0.15
CA THR A 397 3.45 -38.01 1.44
C THR A 397 1.94 -37.90 1.59
N ASN A 398 1.36 -38.69 2.48
CA ASN A 398 0.00 -38.48 3.00
C ASN A 398 0.01 -38.10 4.49
N GLU A 399 1.18 -37.87 5.08
CA GLU A 399 1.35 -37.53 6.49
C GLU A 399 2.38 -36.41 6.66
N ILE A 400 2.00 -35.37 7.42
CA ILE A 400 2.88 -34.25 7.74
C ILE A 400 2.78 -33.94 9.24
N THR A 401 3.94 -33.82 9.90
CA THR A 401 4.02 -33.39 11.30
C THR A 401 4.53 -31.96 11.37
N VAL A 402 3.84 -31.12 12.13
CA VAL A 402 4.32 -29.79 12.54
C VAL A 402 4.67 -29.87 14.01
N GLN A 403 5.89 -29.50 14.38
CA GLN A 403 6.34 -29.53 15.76
C GLN A 403 7.20 -28.33 16.13
N LEU A 404 7.29 -28.04 17.42
CA LEU A 404 8.29 -27.11 17.94
C LEU A 404 9.70 -27.68 17.78
N ALA A 405 10.63 -26.80 17.41
CA ALA A 405 12.07 -27.07 17.37
C ALA A 405 12.83 -26.41 18.54
N GLY A 406 12.12 -25.73 19.43
CA GLY A 406 12.67 -25.06 20.60
C GLY A 406 11.63 -24.19 21.32
N ALA A 407 12.11 -23.31 22.20
CA ALA A 407 11.27 -22.36 22.91
C ALA A 407 10.88 -21.16 22.02
N GLN A 408 9.62 -20.73 22.11
CA GLN A 408 9.13 -19.51 21.45
C GLN A 408 9.92 -18.27 21.88
N THR A 409 10.08 -17.32 20.95
CA THR A 409 10.59 -15.98 21.25
C THR A 409 9.49 -14.92 21.08
N GLU A 410 9.36 -14.03 22.05
CA GLU A 410 8.50 -12.85 21.98
C GLU A 410 9.33 -11.61 21.65
N GLU A 411 8.93 -10.93 20.58
CA GLU A 411 9.48 -9.67 20.13
C GLU A 411 8.35 -8.98 19.37
N ASP A 412 7.85 -7.82 19.83
CA ASP A 412 6.80 -7.13 19.08
C ASP A 412 7.40 -6.50 17.80
N GLY A 413 7.17 -7.15 16.66
CA GLY A 413 7.66 -6.71 15.36
C GLY A 413 6.85 -5.55 14.78
N PHE A 414 5.84 -5.08 15.52
CA PHE A 414 4.93 -4.01 15.13
C PHE A 414 4.86 -2.91 16.19
N ASN A 415 5.92 -2.72 16.99
CA ASN A 415 6.03 -1.71 18.05
C ASN A 415 5.61 -0.27 17.63
N ASP A 416 5.68 0.06 16.34
CA ASP A 416 5.28 1.36 15.80
C ASP A 416 3.76 1.52 15.58
N ILE A 417 2.97 0.44 15.72
CA ILE A 417 1.51 0.45 15.58
C ILE A 417 0.88 0.61 16.96
N VAL A 418 0.68 1.86 17.37
CA VAL A 418 -0.10 2.20 18.58
C VAL A 418 -1.59 1.95 18.34
N GLU A 419 -2.27 1.23 19.23
CA GLU A 419 -3.71 0.94 19.11
C GLU A 419 -4.56 2.12 19.62
N VAL A 420 -5.76 2.33 19.04
CA VAL A 420 -6.67 3.43 19.44
C VAL A 420 -7.31 3.12 20.79
N ASP A 421 -7.53 1.84 21.08
CA ASP A 421 -7.97 1.34 22.38
C ASP A 421 -6.99 0.25 22.83
N PRO A 422 -6.09 0.54 23.78
CA PRO A 422 -5.12 -0.44 24.27
C PRO A 422 -5.78 -1.64 24.99
N ASN A 423 -7.09 -1.59 25.24
CA ASN A 423 -7.84 -2.69 25.83
C ASN A 423 -8.55 -3.57 24.80
N LYS A 424 -8.56 -3.18 23.51
CA LYS A 424 -9.24 -3.90 22.44
C LYS A 424 -8.22 -4.66 21.59
N GLU A 425 -7.83 -5.81 22.13
CA GLU A 425 -6.83 -6.70 21.53
C GLU A 425 -7.33 -7.30 20.21
N LEU A 426 -6.45 -7.32 19.21
CA LEU A 426 -6.72 -7.89 17.88
C LEU A 426 -6.51 -9.42 17.84
N ASP A 427 -5.80 -9.97 18.82
CA ASP A 427 -5.64 -11.41 18.98
C ASP A 427 -6.80 -11.95 19.83
N LEU A 428 -7.67 -12.73 19.20
CA LEU A 428 -8.92 -13.19 19.83
C LEU A 428 -8.70 -14.17 20.97
N PHE A 429 -7.49 -14.75 21.09
CA PHE A 429 -7.16 -15.78 22.08
C PHE A 429 -6.07 -15.34 23.05
N LYS A 430 -6.39 -14.35 23.88
CA LYS A 430 -5.56 -14.01 25.03
C LYS A 430 -5.65 -15.11 26.08
N ASP A 431 -4.57 -15.86 26.24
CA ASP A 431 -4.28 -16.54 27.50
C ASP A 431 -3.12 -15.78 28.15
N ASP A 432 -3.44 -15.01 29.20
CA ASP A 432 -2.46 -14.21 29.97
C ASP A 432 -1.34 -15.08 30.55
N LYS A 433 -1.54 -16.41 30.66
CA LYS A 433 -0.53 -17.38 31.08
C LYS A 433 0.25 -17.99 29.91
N ALA A 434 -0.30 -17.97 28.69
CA ALA A 434 0.35 -18.48 27.48
C ALA A 434 1.50 -17.60 26.98
N ALA A 435 1.50 -16.30 27.31
CA ALA A 435 2.65 -15.42 27.02
C ALA A 435 3.95 -15.92 27.68
N ALA A 436 3.86 -16.54 28.86
CA ALA A 436 5.00 -17.10 29.58
C ALA A 436 5.32 -18.58 29.24
N ALA A 437 4.48 -19.25 28.43
CA ALA A 437 4.57 -20.68 28.18
C ALA A 437 5.49 -20.98 26.98
N LYS A 438 6.73 -21.38 27.27
CA LYS A 438 7.78 -21.60 26.26
C LYS A 438 7.60 -22.85 25.39
N GLY A 439 6.79 -23.82 25.81
CA GLY A 439 6.59 -25.11 25.13
C GLY A 439 5.23 -25.27 24.45
N GLN A 440 4.52 -24.16 24.19
CA GLN A 440 3.21 -24.22 23.53
C GLN A 440 3.35 -24.13 22.00
N LEU A 441 2.66 -24.99 21.27
CA LEU A 441 2.36 -24.81 19.85
C LEU A 441 0.87 -24.53 19.77
N ARG A 442 0.50 -23.38 19.20
CA ARG A 442 -0.89 -22.93 19.10
C ARG A 442 -1.19 -22.63 17.63
N ILE A 443 -2.09 -23.40 17.05
CA ILE A 443 -2.44 -23.32 15.64
C ILE A 443 -3.93 -23.05 15.56
N VAL A 444 -4.28 -21.90 15.00
CA VAL A 444 -5.65 -21.52 14.67
C VAL A 444 -6.06 -22.27 13.41
N GLU A 445 -5.26 -22.18 12.34
CA GLU A 445 -5.59 -22.82 11.07
C GLU A 445 -4.34 -23.27 10.29
N ILE A 446 -4.46 -24.37 9.54
CA ILE A 446 -3.39 -24.88 8.67
C ILE A 446 -3.91 -25.52 7.38
N GLU A 447 -3.22 -25.31 6.25
CA GLU A 447 -3.47 -25.95 4.96
C GLU A 447 -2.17 -26.39 4.27
N PHE A 448 -2.26 -27.43 3.45
CA PHE A 448 -1.13 -27.96 2.66
C PHE A 448 -1.42 -27.84 1.16
N TYR A 449 -0.36 -27.66 0.38
CA TYR A 449 -0.49 -27.34 -1.05
C TYR A 449 0.54 -28.03 -1.95
N GLU A 450 0.09 -28.46 -3.13
CA GLU A 450 0.93 -28.88 -4.25
C GLU A 450 1.15 -27.71 -5.23
N LYS A 451 2.21 -27.78 -6.03
CA LYS A 451 2.34 -26.93 -7.22
C LYS A 451 1.28 -27.30 -8.26
N LEU A 452 0.97 -26.36 -9.15
CA LEU A 452 -0.01 -26.55 -10.23
C LEU A 452 0.48 -27.48 -11.33
#